data_AF-A0A6N3E947-F1
#
_entry.id   AF-A0A6N3E947-F1
#
_cell.length_a   1.000
_cell.length_b   1.000
_cell.length_c   1.000
_cell.angle_alpha   90.00
_cell.angle_beta   90.00
_cell.angle_gamma   90.00
#
_symmetry.space_group_name_H-M   'P 1'
#
loop_
_entity.id
_entity.type
_entity.pdbx_description
1 polymer ?
#
loop_
_entity_poly.entity_id
_entity_poly.type
_entity_poly.pdbx_seq_one_letter_code
_entity_poly.pdbx_strand_id
1 'polypeptide(L)'
;MMAVTNLDKFIKIEEMMYQAEGEMARYLQQLETRYHYMNVLRQEYSHLSHGLIQIEQFLQREIEEFEDEIPDLEADEDVKIVKESALKKIENHIETLEEDNIYYEYDEDIKQLIEVRDSLESELDIDVLYQVWLVLKQKNISIEEIDVLLELIKSYEDYTYVDVIAYLIGRVSRIRSEYVSSFVIFREACTAGDEIAQEIEQIIGELEDTGYCREAQLLSEIKPDITEERGKRPDPEPLLMLLSPIKSSGLSYYQSHNRKSDSYALNMAFAKEIAYTRRALLEDREYIGTKNAFNRLNMTFKELSAYMYARFHQLGGTPNNYHGHEDRKKRKAP
;
A
#
# COMPACT_ATOMS: atom_id res chain seq x y z
N MET A 1 -39.97 36.22 17.74
CA MET A 1 -39.04 35.91 16.64
C MET A 1 -39.06 37.09 15.67
N MET A 2 -37.95 37.82 15.52
CA MET A 2 -37.87 38.86 14.48
C MET A 2 -37.98 38.22 13.10
N ALA A 3 -38.61 38.91 12.15
CA ALA A 3 -38.65 38.46 10.76
C ALA A 3 -37.22 38.41 10.22
N VAL A 4 -36.76 37.24 9.77
CA VAL A 4 -35.40 37.08 9.22
C VAL A 4 -35.33 37.80 7.89
N THR A 5 -34.68 38.98 7.87
CA THR A 5 -34.50 39.77 6.65
C THR A 5 -33.48 39.10 5.73
N ASN A 6 -33.41 39.50 4.46
CA ASN A 6 -32.36 39.00 3.57
C ASN A 6 -30.96 39.46 3.98
N LEU A 7 -30.86 40.60 4.66
CA LEU A 7 -29.61 41.07 5.23
C LEU A 7 -29.16 40.13 6.35
N ASP A 8 -30.07 39.75 7.27
CA ASP A 8 -29.75 38.80 8.35
C ASP A 8 -29.34 37.43 7.80
N LYS A 9 -29.96 36.99 6.71
CA LYS A 9 -29.59 35.74 6.02
C LYS A 9 -28.22 35.84 5.38
N PHE A 10 -27.89 36.99 4.76
CA PHE A 10 -26.59 37.21 4.16
C PHE A 10 -25.47 37.34 5.21
N ILE A 11 -25.71 38.05 6.31
CA ILE A 11 -24.74 38.14 7.42
C ILE A 11 -24.38 36.75 7.94
N LYS A 12 -25.36 35.85 8.09
CA LYS A 12 -25.08 34.45 8.46
C LYS A 12 -24.20 33.71 7.46
N ILE A 13 -24.41 33.96 6.16
CA ILE A 13 -23.56 33.39 5.10
C ILE A 13 -22.14 33.95 5.20
N GLU A 14 -22.03 35.24 5.45
CA GLU A 14 -20.76 35.94 5.59
C GLU A 14 -19.96 35.42 6.78
N GLU A 15 -20.58 35.36 7.96
CA GLU A 15 -20.00 34.81 9.20
C GLU A 15 -19.52 33.37 9.00
N MET A 16 -20.35 32.53 8.36
CA MET A 16 -19.99 31.15 8.03
C MET A 16 -18.74 31.09 7.15
N MET A 17 -18.67 31.92 6.10
CA MET A 17 -17.51 31.92 5.19
C MET A 17 -16.25 32.48 5.86
N TYR A 18 -16.36 33.52 6.69
CA TYR A 18 -15.22 34.02 7.48
C TYR A 18 -14.67 32.98 8.45
N GLN A 19 -15.55 32.25 9.14
CA GLN A 19 -15.14 31.17 10.04
C GLN A 19 -14.52 30.00 9.27
N ALA A 20 -15.07 29.66 8.11
CA ALA A 20 -14.56 28.58 7.27
C ALA A 20 -13.23 28.91 6.60
N GLU A 21 -12.91 30.18 6.32
CA GLU A 21 -11.71 30.56 5.55
C GLU A 21 -10.41 30.05 6.19
N GLY A 22 -10.24 30.22 7.51
CA GLY A 22 -9.08 29.74 8.24
C GLY A 22 -8.97 28.21 8.23
N GLU A 23 -10.08 27.51 8.48
CA GLU A 23 -10.13 26.05 8.47
C GLU A 23 -9.92 25.48 7.06
N MET A 24 -10.44 26.13 6.02
CA MET A 24 -10.23 25.74 4.62
C MET A 24 -8.75 25.85 4.25
N ALA A 25 -8.08 26.92 4.66
CA ALA A 25 -6.64 27.09 4.43
C ALA A 25 -5.82 26.02 5.16
N ARG A 26 -6.12 25.77 6.44
CA ARG A 26 -5.45 24.74 7.25
C ARG A 26 -5.64 23.33 6.65
N TYR A 27 -6.87 22.99 6.29
CA TYR A 27 -7.22 21.70 5.69
C TYR A 27 -6.50 21.50 4.34
N LEU A 28 -6.46 22.53 3.49
CA LEU A 28 -5.73 22.47 2.22
C LEU A 28 -4.23 22.30 2.41
N GLN A 29 -3.61 22.99 3.38
CA GLN A 29 -2.19 22.85 3.66
C GLN A 29 -1.82 21.42 4.09
N GLN A 30 -2.65 20.82 4.94
CA GLN A 30 -2.47 19.42 5.36
C GLN A 30 -2.67 18.45 4.19
N LEU A 31 -3.67 18.68 3.33
CA LEU A 31 -3.85 17.89 2.11
C LEU A 31 -2.72 18.09 1.09
N GLU A 32 -2.15 19.29 0.97
CA GLU A 32 -1.02 19.59 0.09
C GLU A 32 0.23 18.84 0.52
N THR A 33 0.53 18.88 1.83
CA THR A 33 1.61 18.10 2.44
C THR A 33 1.44 16.61 2.14
N ARG A 34 0.22 16.09 2.36
CA ARG A 34 -0.12 14.71 2.01
C ARG A 34 0.03 14.43 0.51
N TYR A 35 -0.38 15.35 -0.36
CA TYR A 35 -0.28 15.19 -1.80
C TYR A 35 1.18 15.09 -2.27
N HIS A 36 2.07 15.89 -1.70
CA HIS A 36 3.50 15.78 -1.95
C HIS A 36 4.05 14.44 -1.48
N TYR A 37 3.71 14.03 -0.26
CA TYR A 37 4.07 12.72 0.27
C TYR A 37 3.57 11.56 -0.61
N MET A 38 2.33 11.61 -1.11
CA MET A 38 1.78 10.59 -2.02
C MET A 38 2.54 10.51 -3.35
N ASN A 39 3.20 11.58 -3.79
CA ASN A 39 4.04 11.52 -4.99
C ASN A 39 5.38 10.84 -4.70
N VAL A 40 5.96 11.09 -3.52
CA VAL A 40 7.16 10.38 -3.05
C VAL A 40 6.87 8.89 -2.93
N LEU A 41 5.79 8.50 -2.24
CA LEU A 41 5.36 7.11 -2.12
C LEU A 41 5.14 6.42 -3.47
N ARG A 42 4.64 7.14 -4.48
CA ARG A 42 4.48 6.56 -5.84
C ARG A 42 5.83 6.29 -6.49
N GLN A 43 6.78 7.20 -6.31
CA GLN A 43 8.14 7.02 -6.81
C GLN A 43 8.82 5.84 -6.10
N GLU A 44 8.75 5.78 -4.78
CA GLU A 44 9.25 4.66 -3.97
C GLU A 44 8.62 3.33 -4.39
N TYR A 45 7.30 3.29 -4.54
CA TYR A 45 6.59 2.12 -5.05
C TYR A 45 7.12 1.68 -6.41
N SER A 46 7.25 2.62 -7.37
CA SER A 46 7.73 2.30 -8.71
C SER A 46 9.18 1.82 -8.70
N HIS A 47 10.05 2.45 -7.91
CA HIS A 47 11.45 2.03 -7.78
C HIS A 47 11.54 0.65 -7.15
N LEU A 48 10.88 0.42 -6.01
CA LEU A 48 10.90 -0.85 -5.32
C LEU A 48 10.29 -1.98 -6.16
N SER A 49 9.14 -1.72 -6.80
CA SER A 49 8.48 -2.70 -7.67
C SER A 49 9.39 -3.11 -8.84
N HIS A 50 10.01 -2.15 -9.51
CA HIS A 50 10.94 -2.44 -10.60
C HIS A 50 12.23 -3.10 -10.11
N GLY A 51 12.80 -2.66 -8.99
CA GLY A 51 14.02 -3.23 -8.42
C GLY A 51 13.82 -4.69 -8.01
N LEU A 52 12.72 -5.02 -7.33
CA LEU A 52 12.38 -6.41 -6.99
C LEU A 52 12.18 -7.27 -8.25
N ILE A 53 11.53 -6.74 -9.30
CA ILE A 53 11.40 -7.45 -10.58
C ILE A 53 12.77 -7.71 -11.21
N GLN A 54 13.66 -6.71 -11.20
CA GLN A 54 15.00 -6.85 -11.78
C GLN A 54 15.82 -7.90 -11.06
N ILE A 55 15.76 -7.93 -9.73
CA ILE A 55 16.47 -8.92 -8.91
C ILE A 55 15.90 -10.31 -9.16
N GLU A 56 14.58 -10.47 -9.14
CA GLU A 56 13.94 -11.76 -9.43
C GLU A 56 14.31 -12.27 -10.84
N GLN A 57 14.29 -11.42 -11.86
CA GLN A 57 14.68 -11.79 -13.22
C GLN A 57 16.18 -12.10 -13.37
N PHE A 58 17.02 -11.49 -12.54
CA PHE A 58 18.45 -11.78 -12.51
C PHE A 58 18.69 -13.15 -11.89
N LEU A 59 18.11 -13.39 -10.71
CA LEU A 59 18.16 -14.67 -10.01
C LEU A 59 17.57 -15.81 -10.85
N GLN A 60 16.46 -15.58 -11.56
CA GLN A 60 15.89 -16.56 -12.50
C GLN A 60 16.85 -16.92 -13.63
N ARG A 61 17.55 -15.93 -14.20
CA ARG A 61 18.54 -16.17 -15.25
C ARG A 61 19.75 -16.93 -14.74
N GLU A 62 20.21 -16.65 -13.52
CA GLU A 62 21.26 -17.44 -12.90
C GLU A 62 20.82 -18.91 -12.85
N ILE A 63 19.63 -19.24 -12.35
CA ILE A 63 19.11 -20.63 -12.35
C ILE A 63 19.06 -21.25 -13.75
N GLU A 64 18.53 -20.53 -14.75
CA GLU A 64 18.44 -21.03 -16.13
C GLU A 64 19.82 -21.34 -16.73
N GLU A 65 20.87 -20.62 -16.32
CA GLU A 65 22.25 -20.86 -16.75
C GLU A 65 22.90 -22.09 -16.04
N PHE A 66 22.35 -22.56 -14.90
CA PHE A 66 22.78 -23.80 -14.23
C PHE A 66 22.13 -25.07 -14.77
N GLU A 67 20.94 -25.00 -15.38
CA GLU A 67 20.25 -26.19 -15.94
C GLU A 67 21.00 -26.84 -17.12
N ASP A 68 21.92 -26.12 -17.78
CA ASP A 68 22.66 -26.60 -18.95
C ASP A 68 23.95 -27.40 -18.63
N GLU A 69 24.37 -27.52 -17.35
CA GLU A 69 25.60 -28.24 -16.93
C GLU A 69 25.39 -29.35 -15.87
N ILE A 70 24.17 -29.91 -15.74
CA ILE A 70 23.92 -31.03 -14.81
C ILE A 70 24.36 -32.36 -15.47
N PRO A 71 25.36 -33.10 -14.92
CA PRO A 71 25.71 -34.43 -15.41
C PRO A 71 24.54 -35.39 -15.20
N ASP A 72 24.21 -36.20 -16.20
CA ASP A 72 23.25 -37.31 -16.08
C ASP A 72 23.73 -38.30 -15.00
N LEU A 73 23.21 -38.15 -13.78
CA LEU A 73 23.56 -38.97 -12.61
C LEU A 73 23.21 -40.45 -12.81
N GLU A 74 22.24 -40.77 -13.68
CA GLU A 74 21.92 -42.15 -14.02
C GLU A 74 22.90 -42.75 -15.06
N ALA A 75 23.77 -41.95 -15.68
CA ALA A 75 24.84 -42.48 -16.51
C ALA A 75 25.98 -43.10 -15.69
N ASP A 76 26.09 -42.76 -14.39
CA ASP A 76 27.10 -43.30 -13.49
C ASP A 76 26.65 -44.63 -12.86
N GLU A 77 27.39 -45.70 -13.16
CA GLU A 77 27.10 -47.05 -12.69
C GLU A 77 27.25 -47.18 -11.16
N ASP A 78 28.13 -46.37 -10.54
CA ASP A 78 28.33 -46.40 -9.09
C ASP A 78 27.11 -45.80 -8.37
N VAL A 79 26.52 -44.72 -8.92
CA VAL A 79 25.29 -44.10 -8.39
C VAL A 79 24.12 -45.08 -8.42
N LYS A 80 23.97 -45.85 -9.51
CA LYS A 80 22.95 -46.90 -9.62
C LYS A 80 23.12 -47.98 -8.55
N ILE A 81 24.35 -48.42 -8.30
CA ILE A 81 24.64 -49.44 -7.28
C ILE A 81 24.29 -48.91 -5.89
N VAL A 82 24.62 -47.66 -5.57
CA VAL A 82 24.28 -47.05 -4.27
C VAL A 82 22.76 -46.87 -4.12
N LYS A 83 22.05 -46.42 -5.17
CA LYS A 83 20.58 -46.32 -5.22
C LYS A 83 19.90 -47.67 -4.93
N GLU A 84 20.31 -48.73 -5.62
CA GLU A 84 19.77 -50.07 -5.41
C GLU A 84 20.02 -50.60 -4.00
N SER A 85 21.19 -50.29 -3.41
CA SER A 85 21.50 -50.69 -2.03
C SER A 85 20.62 -49.93 -1.01
N ALA A 86 20.39 -48.64 -1.22
CA ALA A 86 19.47 -47.84 -0.40
C ALA A 86 18.03 -48.37 -0.47
N LEU A 87 17.53 -48.66 -1.68
CA LEU A 87 16.20 -49.24 -1.90
C LEU A 87 16.02 -50.55 -1.12
N LYS A 88 16.98 -51.48 -1.23
CA LYS A 88 16.94 -52.75 -0.49
C LYS A 88 16.91 -52.55 1.02
N LYS A 89 17.62 -51.55 1.56
CA LYS A 89 17.61 -51.27 2.99
C LYS A 89 16.28 -50.68 3.47
N ILE A 90 15.65 -49.83 2.66
CA ILE A 90 14.29 -49.32 2.93
C ILE A 90 13.28 -50.47 2.88
N GLU A 91 13.37 -51.35 1.88
CA GLU A 91 12.51 -52.54 1.75
C GLU A 91 12.65 -53.47 2.95
N ASN A 92 13.87 -53.77 3.39
CA ASN A 92 14.09 -54.60 4.59
C ASN A 92 13.46 -53.99 5.86
N HIS A 93 13.44 -52.67 5.99
CA HIS A 93 12.77 -52.00 7.11
C HIS A 93 11.25 -52.06 7.00
N ILE A 94 10.69 -51.91 5.80
CA ILE A 94 9.27 -52.14 5.55
C ILE A 94 8.90 -53.57 5.93
N GLU A 95 9.65 -54.57 5.43
CA GLU A 95 9.41 -55.99 5.74
C GLU A 95 9.48 -56.27 7.24
N THR A 96 10.45 -55.71 7.96
CA THR A 96 10.57 -55.88 9.42
C THR A 96 9.35 -55.33 10.16
N LEU A 97 8.88 -54.13 9.77
CA LEU A 97 7.69 -53.53 10.37
C LEU A 97 6.40 -54.28 10.01
N GLU A 98 6.31 -54.83 8.80
CA GLU A 98 5.20 -55.68 8.36
C GLU A 98 5.17 -57.02 9.12
N GLU A 99 6.33 -57.64 9.38
CA GLU A 99 6.44 -58.86 10.19
C GLU A 99 6.08 -58.63 11.67
N ASP A 100 6.46 -57.48 12.22
CA ASP A 100 6.12 -57.07 13.59
C ASP A 100 4.64 -56.64 13.73
N ASN A 101 3.98 -56.29 12.62
CA ASN A 101 2.56 -55.97 12.55
C ASN A 101 1.68 -57.24 12.44
N ILE A 102 1.71 -58.05 13.50
CA ILE A 102 1.05 -59.38 13.61
C ILE A 102 -0.45 -59.35 13.27
N TYR A 103 -1.11 -58.19 13.39
CA TYR A 103 -2.54 -58.01 13.18
C TYR A 103 -2.91 -57.32 11.84
N TYR A 104 -1.93 -57.00 10.99
CA TYR A 104 -2.13 -56.30 9.70
C TYR A 104 -2.96 -55.01 9.85
N GLU A 105 -2.74 -54.25 10.93
CA GLU A 105 -3.41 -52.97 11.12
C GLU A 105 -2.79 -51.90 10.22
N TYR A 106 -3.55 -50.85 9.88
CA TYR A 106 -3.03 -49.72 9.11
C TYR A 106 -1.90 -49.05 9.89
N ASP A 107 -0.71 -49.07 9.31
CA ASP A 107 0.48 -48.47 9.89
C ASP A 107 0.93 -47.27 9.02
N GLU A 108 0.86 -46.09 9.62
CA GLU A 108 1.27 -44.84 8.98
C GLU A 108 2.77 -44.81 8.68
N ASP A 109 3.59 -45.51 9.47
CA ASP A 109 5.03 -45.59 9.29
C ASP A 109 5.37 -46.46 8.06
N ILE A 110 4.69 -47.60 7.91
CA ILE A 110 4.82 -48.46 6.72
C ILE A 110 4.41 -47.70 5.45
N LYS A 111 3.29 -46.98 5.49
CA LYS A 111 2.81 -46.19 4.34
C LYS A 111 3.82 -45.12 3.93
N GLN A 112 4.36 -44.37 4.89
CA GLN A 112 5.34 -43.33 4.63
C GLN A 112 6.66 -43.92 4.08
N LEU A 113 7.09 -45.09 4.57
CA LEU A 113 8.28 -45.77 4.03
C LEU A 113 8.07 -46.31 2.61
N ILE A 114 6.86 -46.76 2.27
CA ILE A 114 6.50 -47.13 0.89
C ILE A 114 6.57 -45.89 -0.02
N GLU A 115 6.04 -44.75 0.41
CA GLU A 115 6.14 -43.48 -0.34
C GLU A 115 7.60 -43.05 -0.53
N VAL A 116 8.45 -43.24 0.49
CA VAL A 116 9.91 -43.00 0.41
C VAL A 116 10.58 -43.93 -0.60
N ARG A 117 10.26 -45.24 -0.57
CA ARG A 117 10.79 -46.21 -1.54
C ARG A 117 10.39 -45.84 -2.96
N ASP A 118 9.10 -45.58 -3.20
CA ASP A 118 8.57 -45.27 -4.53
C ASP A 118 9.18 -43.98 -5.09
N SER A 119 9.41 -42.98 -4.22
CA SER A 119 10.10 -41.75 -4.58
C SER A 119 11.55 -42.04 -4.98
N LEU A 120 12.26 -42.87 -4.23
CA LEU A 120 13.64 -43.24 -4.54
C LEU A 120 13.76 -44.15 -5.77
N GLU A 121 12.73 -44.91 -6.13
CA GLU A 121 12.69 -45.74 -7.35
C GLU A 121 12.54 -44.89 -8.63
N SER A 122 11.95 -43.69 -8.50
CA SER A 122 11.80 -42.72 -9.59
C SER A 122 13.13 -42.05 -10.00
N GLU A 123 13.08 -41.05 -10.89
CA GLU A 123 14.27 -40.30 -11.32
C GLU A 123 14.98 -39.67 -10.11
N LEU A 124 16.30 -39.82 -10.03
CA LEU A 124 17.09 -39.30 -8.91
C LEU A 124 17.37 -37.81 -9.09
N ASP A 125 16.75 -36.99 -8.25
CA ASP A 125 17.10 -35.58 -8.04
C ASP A 125 17.35 -35.27 -6.56
N ILE A 126 17.86 -34.07 -6.25
CA ILE A 126 18.18 -33.69 -4.87
C ILE A 126 16.93 -33.59 -3.99
N ASP A 127 15.81 -33.16 -4.57
CA ASP A 127 14.57 -32.93 -3.83
C ASP A 127 14.04 -34.28 -3.34
N VAL A 128 14.00 -35.27 -4.23
CA VAL A 128 13.67 -36.66 -3.93
C VAL A 128 14.59 -37.19 -2.82
N LEU A 129 15.92 -37.05 -2.96
CA LEU A 129 16.87 -37.56 -1.96
C LEU A 129 16.78 -36.84 -0.62
N TYR A 130 16.55 -35.52 -0.60
CA TYR A 130 16.40 -34.74 0.61
C TYR A 130 15.08 -35.06 1.32
N GLN A 131 13.98 -35.22 0.58
CA GLN A 131 12.70 -35.67 1.14
C GLN A 131 12.82 -37.08 1.72
N VAL A 132 13.45 -38.01 0.99
CA VAL A 132 13.74 -39.38 1.44
C VAL A 132 14.55 -39.34 2.74
N TRP A 133 15.64 -38.56 2.79
CA TRP A 133 16.47 -38.41 3.99
C TRP A 133 15.70 -37.82 5.17
N LEU A 134 14.88 -36.79 4.94
CA LEU A 134 14.09 -36.14 5.98
C LEU A 134 13.12 -37.13 6.62
N VAL A 135 12.41 -37.92 5.82
CA VAL A 135 11.46 -38.92 6.32
C VAL A 135 12.19 -40.02 7.09
N LEU A 136 13.29 -40.57 6.54
CA LEU A 136 14.08 -41.60 7.23
C LEU A 136 14.62 -41.10 8.58
N LYS A 137 15.11 -39.86 8.63
CA LYS A 137 15.60 -39.22 9.86
C LYS A 137 14.49 -39.00 10.89
N GLN A 138 13.30 -38.57 10.47
CA GLN A 138 12.14 -38.43 11.36
C GLN A 138 11.73 -39.77 11.98
N LYS A 139 11.90 -40.87 11.24
CA LYS A 139 11.68 -42.25 11.71
C LYS A 139 12.87 -42.85 12.45
N ASN A 140 13.95 -42.08 12.64
CA ASN A 140 15.19 -42.52 13.27
C ASN A 140 15.81 -43.76 12.59
N ILE A 141 15.64 -43.85 11.26
CA ILE A 141 16.21 -44.87 10.38
C ILE A 141 17.46 -44.26 9.73
N SER A 142 18.58 -44.96 9.82
CA SER A 142 19.86 -44.53 9.24
C SER A 142 20.23 -45.46 8.08
N ILE A 143 20.34 -44.89 6.88
CA ILE A 143 20.75 -45.60 5.67
C ILE A 143 21.94 -44.83 5.10
N GLU A 144 23.13 -45.38 5.32
CA GLU A 144 24.42 -44.77 4.93
C GLU A 144 24.46 -44.43 3.42
N GLU A 145 23.79 -45.22 2.58
CA GLU A 145 23.73 -45.00 1.14
C GLU A 145 22.95 -43.73 0.76
N ILE A 146 21.96 -43.32 1.55
CA ILE A 146 21.28 -42.04 1.33
C ILE A 146 22.21 -40.88 1.68
N ASP A 147 23.00 -41.02 2.74
CA ASP A 147 24.01 -40.02 3.11
C ASP A 147 25.13 -39.96 2.05
N VAL A 148 25.56 -41.10 1.49
CA VAL A 148 26.54 -41.18 0.40
C VAL A 148 26.00 -40.57 -0.90
N LEU A 149 24.74 -40.83 -1.27
CA LEU A 149 24.11 -40.19 -2.43
C LEU A 149 23.99 -38.68 -2.25
N LEU A 150 23.63 -38.22 -1.05
CA LEU A 150 23.62 -36.80 -0.71
C LEU A 150 25.02 -36.17 -0.71
N GLU A 151 26.05 -36.88 -0.23
CA GLU A 151 27.43 -36.41 -0.26
C GLU A 151 27.99 -36.37 -1.68
N LEU A 152 27.68 -37.36 -2.52
CA LEU A 152 28.02 -37.38 -3.94
C LEU A 152 27.40 -36.17 -4.65
N ILE A 153 26.10 -35.92 -4.45
CA ILE A 153 25.42 -34.74 -5.01
C ILE A 153 25.98 -33.43 -4.47
N LYS A 154 26.29 -33.35 -3.16
CA LYS A 154 26.96 -32.18 -2.55
C LYS A 154 28.37 -31.96 -3.11
N SER A 155 29.08 -33.02 -3.49
CA SER A 155 30.43 -32.93 -4.07
C SER A 155 30.47 -32.41 -5.50
N TYR A 156 29.30 -32.27 -6.16
CA TYR A 156 29.15 -31.59 -7.45
C TYR A 156 28.96 -30.05 -7.33
N GLU A 157 28.98 -29.46 -6.13
CA GLU A 157 29.11 -28.02 -5.79
C GLU A 157 28.29 -26.92 -6.55
N ASP A 158 27.31 -27.26 -7.41
CA ASP A 158 26.34 -26.30 -7.98
C ASP A 158 24.94 -26.35 -7.34
N TYR A 159 24.60 -27.46 -6.68
CA TYR A 159 23.23 -27.69 -6.18
C TYR A 159 22.82 -26.84 -4.96
N THR A 160 23.76 -26.51 -4.08
CA THR A 160 23.47 -25.59 -2.94
C THR A 160 23.25 -24.15 -3.41
N TYR A 161 23.80 -23.78 -4.57
CA TYR A 161 23.64 -22.44 -5.12
C TYR A 161 22.25 -22.27 -5.75
N VAL A 162 21.75 -23.27 -6.49
CA VAL A 162 20.40 -23.26 -7.06
C VAL A 162 19.31 -23.19 -5.96
N ASP A 163 19.45 -23.94 -4.87
CA ASP A 163 18.51 -23.89 -3.73
C ASP A 163 18.50 -22.52 -3.05
N VAL A 164 19.66 -21.89 -2.89
CA VAL A 164 19.81 -20.54 -2.35
C VAL A 164 19.14 -19.53 -3.28
N ILE A 165 19.34 -19.63 -4.59
CA ILE A 165 18.69 -18.75 -5.56
C ILE A 165 17.17 -18.94 -5.53
N ALA A 166 16.68 -20.18 -5.52
CA ALA A 166 15.26 -20.49 -5.46
C ALA A 166 14.62 -19.94 -4.17
N TYR A 167 15.31 -20.06 -3.03
CA TYR A 167 14.89 -19.43 -1.77
C TYR A 167 14.78 -17.91 -1.90
N LEU A 168 15.81 -17.24 -2.45
CA LEU A 168 15.82 -15.79 -2.64
C LEU A 168 14.70 -15.32 -3.59
N ILE A 169 14.48 -16.03 -4.70
CA ILE A 169 13.36 -15.80 -5.62
C ILE A 169 12.03 -15.92 -4.87
N GLY A 170 11.87 -16.96 -4.05
CA GLY A 170 10.69 -17.17 -3.22
C GLY A 170 10.44 -15.99 -2.26
N ARG A 171 11.49 -15.50 -1.61
CA ARG A 171 11.43 -14.34 -0.71
C ARG A 171 11.05 -13.06 -1.46
N VAL A 172 11.71 -12.76 -2.58
CA VAL A 172 11.41 -11.61 -3.43
C VAL A 172 9.96 -11.67 -3.93
N SER A 173 9.53 -12.83 -4.42
CA SER A 173 8.16 -13.06 -4.92
C SER A 173 7.12 -12.84 -3.82
N ARG A 174 7.39 -13.34 -2.62
CA ARG A 174 6.52 -13.13 -1.45
C ARG A 174 6.39 -11.65 -1.13
N ILE A 175 7.50 -10.92 -1.01
CA ILE A 175 7.50 -9.47 -0.76
C ILE A 175 6.69 -8.73 -1.83
N ARG A 176 6.90 -9.08 -3.10
CA ARG A 176 6.14 -8.51 -4.23
C ARG A 176 4.64 -8.78 -4.09
N SER A 177 4.24 -9.99 -3.73
CA SER A 177 2.83 -10.36 -3.62
C SER A 177 2.14 -9.70 -2.42
N GLU A 178 2.77 -9.70 -1.25
CA GLU A 178 2.21 -9.24 0.02
C GLU A 178 2.21 -7.71 0.13
N TYR A 179 3.26 -7.04 -0.37
CA TYR A 179 3.47 -5.62 -0.11
C TYR A 179 3.49 -4.75 -1.37
N VAL A 180 3.89 -5.28 -2.53
CA VAL A 180 4.15 -4.47 -3.74
C VAL A 180 3.28 -4.88 -4.93
N SER A 181 2.20 -5.64 -4.69
CA SER A 181 1.31 -6.13 -5.74
C SER A 181 0.43 -5.01 -6.32
N SER A 182 0.21 -3.95 -5.56
CA SER A 182 -0.36 -2.70 -6.05
C SER A 182 0.09 -1.51 -5.21
N PHE A 183 0.01 -0.31 -5.78
CA PHE A 183 0.28 0.91 -5.03
C PHE A 183 -0.61 1.06 -3.79
N VAL A 184 -1.85 0.56 -3.83
CA VAL A 184 -2.78 0.63 -2.70
C VAL A 184 -2.26 -0.20 -1.53
N ILE A 185 -1.86 -1.44 -1.81
CA ILE A 185 -1.31 -2.38 -0.82
C ILE A 185 0.02 -1.85 -0.26
N PHE A 186 0.91 -1.36 -1.14
CA PHE A 186 2.17 -0.75 -0.73
C PHE A 186 1.97 0.44 0.21
N ARG A 187 1.04 1.34 -0.14
CA ARG A 187 0.69 2.50 0.69
C ARG A 187 0.14 2.06 2.05
N GLU A 188 -0.69 1.02 2.08
CA GLU A 188 -1.26 0.48 3.31
C GLU A 188 -0.17 -0.14 4.20
N ALA A 189 0.72 -0.94 3.63
CA ALA A 189 1.89 -1.47 4.33
C ALA A 189 2.77 -0.34 4.90
N CYS A 190 3.04 0.69 4.09
CA CYS A 190 3.76 1.89 4.51
C CYS A 190 2.95 2.80 5.43
N THR A 191 1.73 2.47 5.85
CA THR A 191 0.96 3.29 6.82
C THR A 191 0.50 2.53 8.05
N ALA A 192 0.43 1.20 7.98
CA ALA A 192 0.05 0.31 9.07
C ALA A 192 1.21 -0.01 10.05
N GLY A 193 2.46 0.12 9.61
CA GLY A 193 3.64 -0.13 10.44
C GLY A 193 4.94 -0.04 9.65
N ASP A 194 6.00 -0.63 10.18
CA ASP A 194 7.33 -0.71 9.55
C ASP A 194 7.62 -2.10 8.96
N GLU A 195 6.59 -2.94 8.80
CA GLU A 195 6.68 -4.34 8.37
C GLU A 195 7.39 -4.48 7.01
N ILE A 196 7.02 -3.66 6.02
CA ILE A 196 7.67 -3.69 4.71
C ILE A 196 9.15 -3.30 4.77
N ALA A 197 9.52 -2.31 5.59
CA ALA A 197 10.91 -1.90 5.71
C ALA A 197 11.76 -2.99 6.38
N GLN A 198 11.21 -3.70 7.36
CA GLN A 198 11.87 -4.83 7.99
C GLN A 198 12.07 -6.00 7.03
N GLU A 199 11.05 -6.36 6.24
CA GLU A 199 11.19 -7.42 5.22
C GLU A 199 12.21 -7.05 4.14
N ILE A 200 12.25 -5.77 3.71
CA ILE A 200 13.26 -5.29 2.77
C ILE A 200 14.68 -5.34 3.37
N GLU A 201 14.85 -4.96 4.64
CA GLU A 201 16.16 -5.03 5.29
C GLU A 201 16.62 -6.49 5.48
N GLN A 202 15.70 -7.41 5.76
CA GLN A 202 16.01 -8.84 5.86
C GLN A 202 16.49 -9.41 4.52
N ILE A 203 15.78 -9.17 3.42
CA ILE A 203 16.20 -9.67 2.11
C ILE A 203 17.51 -9.01 1.64
N ILE A 204 17.80 -7.77 2.02
CA ILE A 204 19.11 -7.14 1.79
C ILE A 204 20.21 -7.97 2.47
N GLY A 205 20.04 -8.30 3.75
CA GLY A 205 21.01 -9.13 4.48
C GLY A 205 21.15 -10.54 3.88
N GLU A 206 20.03 -11.18 3.52
CA GLU A 206 20.02 -12.49 2.86
C GLU A 206 20.79 -12.45 1.51
N LEU A 207 20.66 -11.37 0.72
CA LEU A 207 21.41 -11.17 -0.52
C LEU A 207 22.91 -10.92 -0.29
N GLU A 208 23.27 -10.15 0.74
CA GLU A 208 24.69 -9.92 1.10
C GLU A 208 25.38 -11.22 1.56
N ASP A 209 24.71 -11.98 2.43
CA ASP A 209 25.22 -13.23 2.99
C ASP A 209 25.42 -14.32 1.91
N THR A 210 24.68 -14.23 0.80
CA THR A 210 24.73 -15.16 -0.34
C THR A 210 25.58 -14.65 -1.50
N GLY A 211 26.19 -13.46 -1.39
CA GLY A 211 27.14 -12.92 -2.37
C GLY A 211 26.54 -12.02 -3.45
N TYR A 212 25.22 -11.77 -3.43
CA TYR A 212 24.51 -10.86 -4.33
C TYR A 212 24.61 -9.39 -3.87
N CYS A 213 25.84 -8.93 -3.65
CA CYS A 213 26.11 -7.60 -3.10
C CYS A 213 25.58 -6.45 -3.97
N ARG A 214 25.46 -6.66 -5.29
CA ARG A 214 24.95 -5.62 -6.21
C ARG A 214 23.45 -5.46 -6.08
N GLU A 215 22.73 -6.57 -5.94
CA GLU A 215 21.30 -6.65 -5.77
C GLU A 215 20.90 -6.12 -4.39
N ALA A 216 21.68 -6.47 -3.36
CA ALA A 216 21.57 -5.89 -2.02
C ALA A 216 21.77 -4.37 -2.01
N GLN A 217 22.78 -3.89 -2.75
CA GLN A 217 23.02 -2.45 -2.89
C GLN A 217 21.85 -1.75 -3.60
N LEU A 218 21.32 -2.35 -4.68
CA LEU A 218 20.16 -1.82 -5.39
C LEU A 218 18.96 -1.67 -4.44
N LEU A 219 18.64 -2.70 -3.66
CA LEU A 219 17.55 -2.63 -2.67
C LEU A 219 17.83 -1.58 -1.59
N SER A 220 19.07 -1.47 -1.12
CA SER A 220 19.47 -0.47 -0.13
C SER A 220 19.26 0.97 -0.62
N GLU A 221 19.47 1.22 -1.91
CA GLU A 221 19.26 2.54 -2.53
C GLU A 221 17.78 2.88 -2.76
N ILE A 222 16.92 1.87 -2.90
CA ILE A 222 15.49 2.05 -3.22
C ILE A 222 14.55 1.67 -2.07
N LYS A 223 15.07 1.29 -0.90
CA LYS A 223 14.25 0.94 0.25
C LYS A 223 13.37 2.14 0.67
N PRO A 224 12.10 1.90 1.01
CA PRO A 224 11.18 2.97 1.33
C PRO A 224 11.60 3.70 2.62
N ASP A 225 11.50 5.04 2.62
CA ASP A 225 11.73 5.83 3.82
C ASP A 225 10.49 5.74 4.73
N ILE A 226 10.66 5.13 5.90
CA ILE A 226 9.58 4.93 6.87
C ILE A 226 9.44 6.06 7.90
N THR A 227 10.22 7.15 7.80
CA THR A 227 10.20 8.26 8.77
C THR A 227 8.81 8.91 8.94
N GLU A 228 8.54 9.38 10.17
CA GLU A 228 7.21 9.58 10.77
C GLU A 228 6.28 10.63 10.13
N GLU A 229 6.70 11.45 9.16
CA GLU A 229 5.82 12.45 8.54
C GLU A 229 4.88 11.85 7.47
N ARG A 230 4.27 10.72 7.80
CA ARG A 230 3.20 10.11 7.01
C ARG A 230 1.98 11.03 7.10
N GLY A 231 1.79 11.88 6.08
CA GLY A 231 0.72 12.87 6.02
C GLY A 231 -0.67 12.22 6.10
N LYS A 232 -1.21 12.09 7.32
CA LYS A 232 -2.56 11.60 7.54
C LYS A 232 -3.56 12.49 6.82
N ARG A 233 -4.64 11.89 6.32
CA ARG A 233 -5.74 12.68 5.78
C ARG A 233 -6.31 13.56 6.92
N PRO A 234 -6.44 14.88 6.71
CA PRO A 234 -7.01 15.75 7.70
C PRO A 234 -8.50 15.44 7.92
N ASP A 235 -8.99 15.66 9.13
CA ASP A 235 -10.40 15.46 9.48
C ASP A 235 -11.30 16.52 8.81
N PRO A 236 -12.27 16.13 7.96
CA PRO A 236 -13.18 17.06 7.30
C PRO A 236 -14.28 17.61 8.20
N GLU A 237 -14.52 16.99 9.37
CA GLU A 237 -15.70 17.28 10.20
C GLU A 237 -15.80 18.75 10.65
N PRO A 238 -14.73 19.44 11.07
CA PRO A 238 -14.80 20.86 11.42
C PRO A 238 -15.35 21.74 10.27
N LEU A 239 -14.95 21.45 9.03
CA LEU A 239 -15.44 22.15 7.85
C LEU A 239 -16.89 21.76 7.51
N LEU A 240 -17.27 20.49 7.72
CA LEU A 240 -18.65 20.04 7.51
C LEU A 240 -19.63 20.65 8.52
N MET A 241 -19.19 20.92 9.75
CA MET A 241 -19.98 21.64 10.75
C MET A 241 -20.18 23.12 10.36
N LEU A 242 -19.12 23.77 9.87
CA LEU A 242 -19.16 25.18 9.46
C LEU A 242 -19.97 25.37 8.17
N LEU A 243 -19.66 24.61 7.12
CA LEU A 243 -20.25 24.75 5.78
C LEU A 243 -21.65 24.12 5.70
N SER A 244 -22.58 24.63 6.49
CA SER A 244 -23.96 24.13 6.54
C SER A 244 -24.72 24.32 5.21
N PRO A 245 -25.60 23.38 4.81
CA PRO A 245 -26.40 23.53 3.61
C PRO A 245 -27.30 24.78 3.63
N ILE A 246 -27.34 25.50 2.52
CA ILE A 246 -28.16 26.71 2.36
C ILE A 246 -29.34 26.45 1.44
N LYS A 247 -30.53 26.95 1.81
CA LYS A 247 -31.71 26.94 0.94
C LYS A 247 -31.52 27.94 -0.21
N SER A 248 -31.56 27.45 -1.44
CA SER A 248 -31.43 28.26 -2.67
C SER A 248 -32.50 29.36 -2.80
N SER A 249 -33.69 29.15 -2.25
CA SER A 249 -34.80 30.11 -2.22
C SER A 249 -34.73 31.16 -1.11
N GLY A 250 -33.69 31.14 -0.27
CA GLY A 250 -33.64 31.89 0.98
C GLY A 250 -33.53 33.42 0.83
N LEU A 251 -32.90 33.93 -0.24
CA LEU A 251 -32.66 35.36 -0.44
C LEU A 251 -33.64 35.96 -1.46
N SER A 252 -34.80 36.41 -0.98
CA SER A 252 -35.79 37.14 -1.78
C SER A 252 -35.59 38.63 -1.53
N TYR A 253 -34.66 39.30 -2.22
CA TYR A 253 -34.30 40.70 -1.95
C TYR A 253 -35.55 41.58 -1.77
N TYR A 254 -35.42 42.67 -0.99
CA TYR A 254 -36.47 43.68 -0.75
C TYR A 254 -37.38 43.78 -1.95
N GLN A 255 -38.70 43.80 -1.72
CA GLN A 255 -39.76 43.91 -2.73
C GLN A 255 -39.65 45.22 -3.56
N SER A 256 -38.48 45.56 -4.07
CA SER A 256 -38.31 46.44 -5.20
C SER A 256 -39.05 45.75 -6.34
N HIS A 257 -39.91 46.51 -7.03
CA HIS A 257 -40.58 46.08 -8.25
C HIS A 257 -39.59 45.87 -9.41
N ASN A 258 -38.32 45.58 -9.11
CA ASN A 258 -37.24 45.47 -10.06
C ASN A 258 -37.20 44.04 -10.60
N ARG A 259 -37.69 43.86 -11.83
CA ARG A 259 -37.73 42.57 -12.55
C ARG A 259 -36.36 41.93 -12.82
N LYS A 260 -35.24 42.61 -12.50
CA LYS A 260 -33.85 42.16 -12.71
C LYS A 260 -33.09 42.07 -11.37
N SER A 261 -33.43 41.10 -10.53
CA SER A 261 -32.66 40.79 -9.32
C SER A 261 -31.83 39.52 -9.54
N ASP A 262 -30.50 39.67 -9.60
CA ASP A 262 -29.58 38.54 -9.77
C ASP A 262 -29.32 37.80 -8.44
N SER A 263 -29.85 38.31 -7.32
CA SER A 263 -29.66 37.75 -5.97
C SER A 263 -30.05 36.28 -5.87
N TYR A 264 -31.15 35.89 -6.49
CA TYR A 264 -31.63 34.51 -6.46
C TYR A 264 -30.69 33.59 -7.24
N ALA A 265 -30.22 34.04 -8.41
CA ALA A 265 -29.29 33.29 -9.23
C ALA A 265 -27.93 33.13 -8.53
N LEU A 266 -27.39 34.20 -7.94
CA LEU A 266 -26.14 34.18 -7.19
C LEU A 266 -26.24 33.32 -5.92
N ASN A 267 -27.34 33.42 -5.16
CA ASN A 267 -27.58 32.56 -3.99
C ASN A 267 -27.71 31.09 -4.37
N MET A 268 -28.40 30.80 -5.48
CA MET A 268 -28.52 29.44 -6.00
C MET A 268 -27.16 28.90 -6.45
N ALA A 269 -26.32 29.70 -7.10
CA ALA A 269 -24.96 29.32 -7.48
C ALA A 269 -24.12 29.02 -6.23
N PHE A 270 -24.11 29.91 -5.24
CA PHE A 270 -23.41 29.70 -3.98
C PHE A 270 -23.87 28.44 -3.24
N ALA A 271 -25.19 28.23 -3.11
CA ALA A 271 -25.74 27.03 -2.47
C ALA A 271 -25.33 25.73 -3.19
N LYS A 272 -25.24 25.76 -4.53
CA LYS A 272 -24.72 24.62 -5.31
C LYS A 272 -23.24 24.36 -5.00
N GLU A 273 -22.42 25.39 -4.90
CA GLU A 273 -21.00 25.24 -4.58
C GLU A 273 -20.74 24.79 -3.13
N ILE A 274 -21.59 25.18 -2.17
CA ILE A 274 -21.55 24.58 -0.83
C ILE A 274 -21.83 23.08 -0.91
N ALA A 275 -22.89 22.67 -1.59
CA ALA A 275 -23.22 21.25 -1.72
C ALA A 275 -22.10 20.47 -2.40
N TYR A 276 -21.48 21.05 -3.44
CA TYR A 276 -20.32 20.47 -4.12
C TYR A 276 -19.10 20.35 -3.20
N THR A 277 -18.84 21.38 -2.37
CA THR A 277 -17.72 21.39 -1.42
C THR A 277 -17.91 20.36 -0.31
N ARG A 278 -19.10 20.29 0.28
CA ARG A 278 -19.45 19.25 1.26
C ARG A 278 -19.29 17.86 0.67
N ARG A 279 -19.73 17.66 -0.57
CA ARG A 279 -19.55 16.39 -1.28
C ARG A 279 -18.07 16.06 -1.48
N ALA A 280 -17.23 17.04 -1.83
CA ALA A 280 -15.79 16.82 -1.97
C ALA A 280 -15.14 16.38 -0.64
N LEU A 281 -15.57 16.95 0.48
CA LEU A 281 -15.14 16.56 1.83
C LEU A 281 -15.61 15.15 2.21
N LEU A 282 -16.88 14.82 1.95
CA LEU A 282 -17.46 13.51 2.26
C LEU A 282 -16.95 12.37 1.36
N GLU A 283 -16.60 12.69 0.12
CA GLU A 283 -16.00 11.75 -0.83
C GLU A 283 -14.47 11.66 -0.69
N ASP A 284 -13.88 12.26 0.34
CA ASP A 284 -12.45 12.14 0.62
C ASP A 284 -11.55 12.58 -0.55
N ARG A 285 -11.97 13.62 -1.28
CA ARG A 285 -11.24 14.07 -2.46
C ARG A 285 -9.85 14.59 -2.11
N GLU A 286 -8.87 14.20 -2.94
CA GLU A 286 -7.47 14.61 -2.80
C GLU A 286 -7.27 16.11 -3.07
N TYR A 287 -6.10 16.62 -2.70
CA TYR A 287 -5.74 18.05 -2.70
C TYR A 287 -6.29 18.84 -3.91
N ILE A 288 -6.04 18.39 -5.14
CA ILE A 288 -6.49 19.10 -6.35
C ILE A 288 -8.02 19.21 -6.41
N GLY A 289 -8.73 18.11 -6.12
CA GLY A 289 -10.20 18.07 -6.13
C GLY A 289 -10.80 18.98 -5.06
N THR A 290 -10.22 18.97 -3.86
CA THR A 290 -10.66 19.82 -2.73
C THR A 290 -10.33 21.30 -2.96
N LYS A 291 -9.13 21.61 -3.45
CA LYS A 291 -8.72 22.98 -3.84
C LYS A 291 -9.67 23.57 -4.87
N ASN A 292 -10.05 22.79 -5.87
CA ASN A 292 -11.01 23.21 -6.89
C ASN A 292 -12.39 23.49 -6.28
N ALA A 293 -12.86 22.66 -5.35
CA ALA A 293 -14.12 22.89 -4.65
C ALA A 293 -14.08 24.19 -3.82
N PHE A 294 -13.02 24.40 -3.02
CA PHE A 294 -12.87 25.60 -2.19
C PHE A 294 -12.75 26.87 -3.05
N ASN A 295 -12.02 26.81 -4.16
CA ASN A 295 -11.92 27.94 -5.09
C ASN A 295 -13.27 28.32 -5.70
N ARG A 296 -14.08 27.34 -6.11
CA ARG A 296 -15.43 27.59 -6.65
C ARG A 296 -16.36 28.18 -5.58
N LEU A 297 -16.30 27.67 -4.36
CA LEU A 297 -17.05 28.20 -3.22
C LEU A 297 -16.66 29.66 -2.93
N ASN A 298 -15.36 29.94 -2.82
CA ASN A 298 -14.85 31.29 -2.56
C ASN A 298 -15.19 32.27 -3.68
N MET A 299 -15.16 31.83 -4.94
CA MET A 299 -15.54 32.65 -6.08
C MET A 299 -17.03 33.02 -6.04
N THR A 300 -17.91 32.03 -5.86
CA THR A 300 -19.36 32.29 -5.78
C THR A 300 -19.75 33.10 -4.55
N PHE A 301 -19.03 32.94 -3.43
CA PHE A 301 -19.18 33.82 -2.27
C PHE A 301 -18.79 35.27 -2.58
N LYS A 302 -17.64 35.49 -3.24
CA LYS A 302 -17.19 36.84 -3.63
C LYS A 302 -18.20 37.53 -4.54
N GLU A 303 -18.76 36.81 -5.52
CA GLU A 303 -19.80 37.33 -6.41
C GLU A 303 -21.09 37.69 -5.65
N LEU A 304 -21.56 36.80 -4.77
CA LEU A 304 -22.73 37.05 -3.94
C LEU A 304 -22.50 38.25 -3.00
N SER A 305 -21.36 38.29 -2.33
CA SER A 305 -20.99 39.35 -1.39
C SER A 305 -20.89 40.71 -2.09
N ALA A 306 -20.19 40.79 -3.22
CA ALA A 306 -20.08 42.00 -4.01
C ALA A 306 -21.46 42.54 -4.45
N TYR A 307 -22.35 41.65 -4.92
CA TYR A 307 -23.72 42.03 -5.26
C TYR A 307 -24.50 42.54 -4.04
N MET A 308 -24.39 41.86 -2.90
CA MET A 308 -25.11 42.21 -1.67
C MET A 308 -24.67 43.57 -1.13
N TYR A 309 -23.37 43.85 -1.10
CA TYR A 309 -22.83 45.14 -0.68
C TYR A 309 -23.16 46.27 -1.65
N ALA A 310 -23.05 46.04 -2.96
CA ALA A 310 -23.43 47.04 -3.96
C ALA A 310 -24.92 47.42 -3.86
N ARG A 311 -25.79 46.43 -3.62
CA ARG A 311 -27.23 46.64 -3.43
C ARG A 311 -27.56 47.34 -2.12
N PHE A 312 -26.88 46.98 -1.02
CA PHE A 312 -27.03 47.65 0.26
C PHE A 312 -26.70 49.15 0.16
N HIS A 313 -25.61 49.49 -0.53
CA HIS A 313 -25.23 50.88 -0.80
C HIS A 313 -26.28 51.61 -1.67
N GLN A 314 -26.80 50.98 -2.73
CA GLN A 314 -27.86 51.56 -3.57
C GLN A 314 -29.15 51.89 -2.82
N LEU A 315 -29.47 51.15 -1.75
CA LEU A 315 -30.64 51.40 -0.91
C LEU A 315 -30.37 52.41 0.22
N GLY A 316 -29.21 53.08 0.23
CA GLY A 316 -28.85 54.08 1.24
C GLY A 316 -28.23 53.50 2.51
N GLY A 317 -27.80 52.23 2.49
CA GLY A 317 -27.02 51.64 3.57
C GLY A 317 -25.55 52.09 3.52
N THR A 318 -24.96 52.39 4.67
CA THR A 318 -23.51 52.65 4.81
C THR A 318 -22.78 51.34 5.11
N PRO A 319 -21.92 50.82 4.21
CA PRO A 319 -21.17 49.59 4.47
C PRO A 319 -20.21 49.78 5.64
N ASN A 320 -20.02 48.73 6.45
CA ASN A 320 -18.88 48.67 7.37
C ASN A 320 -17.60 48.61 6.52
N ASN A 321 -16.70 49.56 6.73
CA ASN A 321 -15.55 49.85 5.86
C ASN A 321 -14.80 48.59 5.38
N TYR A 322 -14.65 48.48 4.05
CA TYR A 322 -14.06 47.32 3.34
C TYR A 322 -12.54 47.15 3.53
N HIS A 323 -11.89 48.05 4.27
CA HIS A 323 -10.49 47.96 4.68
C HIS A 323 -10.39 48.54 6.09
N GLY A 324 -9.79 47.80 7.02
CA GLY A 324 -9.66 48.12 8.45
C GLY A 324 -8.91 49.42 8.74
N HIS A 325 -9.52 50.55 8.42
CA HIS A 325 -9.20 51.82 9.03
C HIS A 325 -10.27 52.12 10.06
N GLU A 326 -9.85 52.03 11.33
CA GLU A 326 -10.61 52.52 12.47
C GLU A 326 -11.28 53.85 12.13
N ASP A 327 -12.55 53.97 12.52
CA ASP A 327 -13.31 55.20 12.49
C ASP A 327 -12.42 56.38 12.88
N ARG A 328 -12.27 57.35 11.97
CA ARG A 328 -11.82 58.69 12.34
C ARG A 328 -12.87 59.26 13.30
N LYS A 329 -12.70 58.96 14.59
CA LYS A 329 -13.28 59.74 15.68
C LYS A 329 -12.94 61.18 15.37
N LYS A 330 -13.96 61.98 15.01
CA LYS A 330 -13.84 63.43 14.89
C LYS A 330 -13.24 63.95 16.21
N ARG A 331 -11.94 64.24 16.21
CA ARG A 331 -11.34 65.13 17.20
C ARG A 331 -12.07 66.47 17.04
N LYS A 332 -12.94 66.80 17.99
CA LYS A 332 -13.30 68.19 18.21
C LYS A 332 -12.00 68.91 18.59
N ALA A 333 -11.57 69.82 17.74
CA ALA A 333 -10.51 70.76 18.03
C ALA A 333 -11.09 71.91 18.89
N PRO A 334 -10.24 72.63 19.64
CA PRO A 334 -10.56 73.26 20.93
C PRO A 334 -11.56 74.42 20.88
#